data_AF-A0A7L3B7B2-F1
#
_entry.id   AF-A0A7L3B7B2-F1
#
_cell.length_a   1.000
_cell.length_b   1.000
_cell.length_c   1.000
_cell.angle_alpha   90.00
_cell.angle_beta   90.00
_cell.angle_gamma   90.00
#
_symmetry.space_group_name_H-M   'P 1'
#
loop_
_entity.id
_entity.type
_entity.pdbx_description
1 polymer ?
#
loop_
_entity_poly.entity_id
_entity_poly.type
_entity_poly.pdbx_seq_one_letter_code
_entity_poly.pdbx_strand_id
1 'polypeptide(L)'
;IVNEILRINEDPNVQGLALDLPESLCSSKVLNAVKPEKDVDGLSDINLGRLVRGDACDCLVPPTVCAVMELLEDLGGKRVLLVGAGGAVGAALQCLLQREGAVTVSCQWGAPQLQTELHRVDVVVVGSTKPDDVPVNGWIKPGTTVISCSRDLLSEKHNYSQQNHHAAENTVGSLAIAMRMQNMVKNTERWIQSQQHRKWGLRCLKLQPLSPVPSDIEISRAQRPKAVDVLAKEIGLLTDEIEIYGQTKAKVRLSLLERLKDQPDGKYVLVAGITPTPLGEGKSTVTIGLVQALTAHLNINSFACLRQPSQGPTFGVKGGAAGGGYAQVIPMEEFNLHLTGDIHAITAANNLLAAAIDARILHENTQSDKALYNRLVPVVNGVRGFSAIQLARLRRLGINKTDPGTLTEEEISKFARLDIDPSTITWQRVVDTNDRFLRKITIGQANTEKGFVRQAQFDIAVASEIMAILALTTSLQDMKERLGKMVVANDKKGEPVTAENLGVTGALAVLMKDAVKPTLMQTLEGTPVFVHAGPFANIAHGNSSVLADKIALKLVGEKGFV
;
A
#
# COMPACT_ATOMS: atom_id res chain seq x y z
N ILE A 1 -18.59 -5.15 -12.33
CA ILE A 1 -18.96 -4.04 -11.41
C ILE A 1 -18.06 -4.06 -10.18
N VAL A 2 -18.25 -4.99 -9.22
CA VAL A 2 -17.47 -5.00 -7.96
C VAL A 2 -15.95 -4.95 -8.18
N ASN A 3 -15.38 -5.80 -9.05
CA ASN A 3 -13.93 -5.80 -9.31
C ASN A 3 -13.43 -4.45 -9.87
N GLU A 4 -14.26 -3.74 -10.62
CA GLU A 4 -13.90 -2.44 -11.18
C GLU A 4 -13.95 -1.35 -10.11
N ILE A 5 -14.95 -1.39 -9.23
CA ILE A 5 -15.00 -0.51 -8.04
C ILE A 5 -13.77 -0.74 -7.17
N LEU A 6 -13.41 -2.00 -6.91
CA LEU A 6 -12.20 -2.35 -6.15
C LEU A 6 -10.93 -1.83 -6.84
N ARG A 7 -10.81 -1.97 -8.17
CA ARG A 7 -9.68 -1.43 -8.94
C ARG A 7 -9.56 0.10 -8.78
N ILE A 8 -10.68 0.82 -8.88
CA ILE A 8 -10.69 2.30 -8.79
C ILE A 8 -10.48 2.76 -7.34
N ASN A 9 -10.97 2.02 -6.35
CA ASN A 9 -10.71 2.29 -4.94
C ASN A 9 -9.22 2.29 -4.59
N GLU A 10 -8.42 1.52 -5.32
CA GLU A 10 -6.95 1.44 -5.14
C GLU A 10 -6.19 2.51 -5.94
N ASP A 11 -6.86 3.34 -6.74
CA ASP A 11 -6.22 4.47 -7.42
C ASP A 11 -6.09 5.65 -6.44
N PRO A 12 -4.85 6.07 -6.10
CA PRO A 12 -4.63 7.21 -5.20
C PRO A 12 -5.06 8.55 -5.80
N ASN A 13 -5.23 8.62 -7.13
CA ASN A 13 -5.69 9.83 -7.83
C ASN A 13 -7.21 9.98 -7.84
N VAL A 14 -7.96 9.01 -7.28
CA VAL A 14 -9.42 9.04 -7.22
C VAL A 14 -9.87 9.24 -5.78
N GLN A 15 -10.39 10.43 -5.46
CA GLN A 15 -10.85 10.79 -4.11
C GLN A 15 -12.33 10.52 -3.88
N GLY A 16 -13.10 10.21 -4.93
CA GLY A 16 -14.54 9.96 -4.82
C GLY A 16 -15.07 9.10 -5.95
N LEU A 17 -16.09 8.31 -5.64
CA LEU A 17 -16.75 7.35 -6.51
C LEU A 17 -18.27 7.55 -6.43
N ALA A 18 -18.86 7.92 -7.56
CA ALA A 18 -20.31 7.95 -7.74
C ALA A 18 -20.75 6.75 -8.58
N LEU A 19 -21.81 6.07 -8.16
CA LEU A 19 -22.38 4.94 -8.88
C LEU A 19 -23.58 5.41 -9.69
N ASP A 20 -23.40 5.44 -11.01
CA ASP A 20 -24.50 5.63 -11.96
C ASP A 20 -24.91 4.29 -12.56
N LEU A 21 -25.69 3.54 -11.77
CA LEU A 21 -26.15 2.20 -12.09
C LEU A 21 -27.68 2.14 -11.95
N PRO A 22 -28.38 1.33 -12.78
CA PRO A 22 -29.77 0.98 -12.56
C PRO A 22 -30.01 0.40 -11.16
N GLU A 23 -31.16 0.67 -10.55
CA GLU A 23 -31.48 0.22 -9.18
C GLU A 23 -31.38 -1.30 -9.03
N SER A 24 -31.73 -2.06 -10.08
CA SER A 24 -31.60 -3.53 -10.12
C SER A 24 -30.16 -4.04 -9.96
N LEU A 25 -29.16 -3.21 -10.21
CA LEU A 25 -27.73 -3.54 -10.08
C LEU A 25 -27.11 -2.99 -8.78
N CYS A 26 -27.81 -2.11 -8.06
CA CYS A 26 -27.37 -1.50 -6.79
C CYS A 26 -27.59 -2.43 -5.58
N SER A 27 -27.08 -3.66 -5.66
CA SER A 27 -27.10 -4.58 -4.50
C SER A 27 -26.21 -4.08 -3.37
N SER A 28 -26.48 -4.50 -2.13
CA SER A 28 -25.62 -4.23 -0.96
C SER A 28 -24.15 -4.59 -1.22
N LYS A 29 -23.88 -5.66 -1.98
CA LYS A 29 -22.52 -6.04 -2.37
C LYS A 29 -21.83 -5.01 -3.26
N VAL A 30 -22.58 -4.33 -4.14
CA VAL A 30 -22.04 -3.29 -5.02
C VAL A 30 -21.85 -1.98 -4.26
N LEU A 31 -22.83 -1.57 -3.45
CA LEU A 31 -22.74 -0.35 -2.64
C LEU A 31 -21.59 -0.42 -1.65
N ASN A 32 -21.45 -1.53 -0.92
CA ASN A 32 -20.36 -1.73 0.03
C ASN A 32 -19.01 -2.09 -0.60
N ALA A 33 -18.94 -2.24 -1.93
CA ALA A 33 -17.66 -2.32 -2.61
C ALA A 33 -16.97 -0.95 -2.66
N VAL A 34 -17.72 0.16 -2.61
CA VAL A 34 -17.16 1.51 -2.56
C VAL A 34 -16.59 1.76 -1.17
N LYS A 35 -15.31 2.19 -1.08
CA LYS A 35 -14.71 2.55 0.22
C LYS A 35 -15.53 3.69 0.85
N PRO A 36 -15.91 3.62 2.13
CA PRO A 36 -16.74 4.65 2.77
C PRO A 36 -16.17 6.07 2.62
N GLU A 37 -14.84 6.20 2.61
CA GLU A 37 -14.13 7.48 2.45
C GLU A 37 -14.17 8.03 1.01
N LYS A 38 -14.53 7.19 0.02
CA LYS A 38 -14.69 7.57 -1.39
C LYS A 38 -16.17 7.56 -1.81
N ASP A 39 -17.11 7.21 -0.94
CA ASP A 39 -18.52 7.08 -1.27
C ASP A 39 -19.24 8.44 -1.25
N VAL A 40 -19.29 9.08 -2.43
CA VAL A 40 -19.90 10.42 -2.59
C VAL A 40 -21.43 10.37 -2.68
N ASP A 41 -22.00 9.19 -2.94
CA ASP A 41 -23.44 8.97 -2.93
C ASP A 41 -23.94 8.64 -1.50
N GLY A 42 -23.07 8.36 -0.53
CA GLY A 42 -23.44 8.10 0.86
C GLY A 42 -24.30 6.85 1.06
N LEU A 43 -24.23 5.89 0.12
CA LEU A 43 -25.12 4.73 0.07
C LEU A 43 -24.51 3.45 0.65
N SER A 44 -23.22 3.45 0.99
CA SER A 44 -22.60 2.33 1.72
C SER A 44 -23.21 2.19 3.12
N ASP A 45 -23.24 0.97 3.66
CA ASP A 45 -23.85 0.70 4.97
C ASP A 45 -23.17 1.51 6.08
N ILE A 46 -21.87 1.77 5.95
CA ILE A 46 -21.10 2.57 6.90
C ILE A 46 -21.55 4.04 6.87
N ASN A 47 -21.66 4.65 5.70
CA ASN A 47 -22.08 6.06 5.59
C ASN A 47 -23.55 6.24 5.94
N LEU A 48 -24.41 5.32 5.52
CA LEU A 48 -25.82 5.31 5.91
C LEU A 48 -25.97 5.16 7.43
N GLY A 49 -25.21 4.24 8.05
CA GLY A 49 -25.19 4.06 9.50
C GLY A 49 -24.75 5.33 10.25
N ARG A 50 -23.70 6.01 9.79
CA ARG A 50 -23.26 7.30 10.34
C ARG A 50 -24.34 8.37 10.22
N LEU A 51 -24.99 8.46 9.06
CA LEU A 51 -26.08 9.40 8.82
C LEU A 51 -27.23 9.18 9.81
N VAL A 52 -27.66 7.93 9.98
CA VAL A 52 -28.76 7.54 10.87
C VAL A 52 -28.43 7.80 12.34
N ARG A 53 -27.17 7.56 12.77
CA ARG A 53 -26.71 7.85 14.13
C ARG A 53 -26.62 9.34 14.46
N GLY A 54 -26.47 10.19 13.44
CA GLY A 54 -26.34 11.63 13.63
C GLY A 54 -24.91 12.14 13.54
N ASP A 55 -23.98 11.29 13.09
CA ASP A 55 -22.57 11.62 12.89
C ASP A 55 -22.39 12.37 11.54
N ALA A 56 -23.17 13.42 11.32
CA ALA A 56 -23.27 14.14 10.04
C ALA A 56 -21.93 14.76 9.59
N CYS A 57 -21.01 15.01 10.53
CA CYS A 57 -19.66 15.49 10.25
C CYS A 57 -18.82 14.48 9.44
N ASP A 58 -19.11 13.18 9.56
CA ASP A 58 -18.29 12.08 9.01
C ASP A 58 -18.99 11.25 7.93
N CYS A 59 -20.16 11.69 7.44
CA CYS A 59 -20.86 11.06 6.32
C CYS A 59 -21.31 12.08 5.28
N LEU A 60 -21.62 11.60 4.07
CA LEU A 60 -22.27 12.39 3.03
C LEU A 60 -23.72 11.95 2.92
N VAL A 61 -24.63 12.91 2.79
CA VAL A 61 -26.04 12.62 2.60
C VAL A 61 -26.27 12.24 1.14
N PRO A 62 -27.09 11.21 0.84
CA PRO A 62 -27.33 10.83 -0.54
C PRO A 62 -27.86 11.99 -1.40
N PRO A 63 -27.32 12.22 -2.61
CA PRO A 63 -27.67 13.40 -3.41
C PRO A 63 -29.16 13.54 -3.71
N THR A 64 -29.85 12.43 -3.96
CA THR A 64 -31.31 12.40 -4.14
C THR A 64 -32.04 12.85 -2.87
N VAL A 65 -31.54 12.47 -1.69
CA VAL A 65 -32.14 12.88 -0.42
C VAL A 65 -31.90 14.37 -0.18
N CYS A 66 -30.69 14.88 -0.43
CA CYS A 66 -30.43 16.33 -0.38
C CYS A 66 -31.38 17.11 -1.29
N ALA A 67 -31.57 16.64 -2.52
CA ALA A 67 -32.46 17.28 -3.48
C ALA A 67 -33.92 17.33 -2.99
N VAL A 68 -34.41 16.24 -2.39
CA VAL A 68 -35.77 16.22 -1.80
C VAL A 68 -35.86 17.19 -0.63
N MET A 69 -34.88 17.18 0.28
CA MET A 69 -34.88 18.05 1.46
C MET A 69 -34.82 19.53 1.07
N GLU A 70 -34.07 19.90 0.03
CA GLU A 70 -33.96 21.28 -0.46
C GLU A 70 -35.28 21.80 -1.05
N LEU A 71 -36.08 20.92 -1.67
CA LEU A 71 -37.39 21.27 -2.23
C LEU A 71 -38.50 21.31 -1.19
N LEU A 72 -38.25 20.83 0.03
CA LEU A 72 -39.23 20.78 1.11
C LEU A 72 -39.03 21.96 2.06
N GLU A 73 -39.98 22.87 2.06
CA GLU A 73 -40.02 24.01 2.99
C GLU A 73 -40.93 23.72 4.20
N ASP A 74 -40.45 24.08 5.40
CA ASP A 74 -41.17 24.05 6.68
C ASP A 74 -41.82 22.68 7.01
N LEU A 75 -41.06 21.76 7.58
CA LEU A 75 -41.50 20.38 7.83
C LEU A 75 -42.07 20.13 9.24
N GLY A 76 -42.02 21.13 10.12
CA GLY A 76 -42.38 21.00 11.53
C GLY A 76 -43.82 20.53 11.71
N GLY A 77 -44.00 19.31 12.24
CA GLY A 77 -45.32 18.72 12.52
C GLY A 77 -46.09 18.22 11.30
N LYS A 78 -45.56 18.37 10.07
CA LYS A 78 -46.19 17.86 8.85
C LYS A 78 -46.10 16.33 8.79
N ARG A 79 -47.11 15.70 8.19
CA ARG A 79 -47.10 14.25 7.90
C ARG A 79 -46.58 14.00 6.49
N VAL A 80 -45.49 13.24 6.39
CA VAL A 80 -44.82 12.91 5.12
C VAL A 80 -44.98 11.43 4.82
N LEU A 81 -45.57 11.10 3.67
CA LEU A 81 -45.71 9.72 3.19
C LEU A 81 -44.61 9.39 2.16
N LEU A 82 -43.81 8.37 2.46
CA LEU A 82 -42.83 7.80 1.54
C LEU A 82 -43.48 6.62 0.82
N VAL A 83 -43.73 6.74 -0.49
CA VAL A 83 -44.35 5.69 -1.30
C VAL A 83 -43.31 5.03 -2.18
N GLY A 84 -43.07 3.73 -1.97
CA GLY A 84 -42.14 2.95 -2.77
C GLY A 84 -40.67 3.41 -2.67
N ALA A 85 -40.33 4.20 -1.64
CA ALA A 85 -38.97 4.60 -1.32
C ALA A 85 -38.32 3.59 -0.36
N GLY A 86 -37.64 2.59 -0.93
CA GLY A 86 -36.95 1.54 -0.19
C GLY A 86 -35.44 1.76 -0.04
N GLY A 87 -34.77 0.80 0.59
CA GLY A 87 -33.31 0.73 0.66
C GLY A 87 -32.64 1.91 1.39
N ALA A 88 -31.41 2.24 0.96
CA ALA A 88 -30.59 3.26 1.58
C ALA A 88 -31.17 4.67 1.45
N VAL A 89 -31.75 5.01 0.29
CA VAL A 89 -32.38 6.33 0.04
C VAL A 89 -33.62 6.51 0.92
N GLY A 90 -34.49 5.50 0.98
CA GLY A 90 -35.68 5.54 1.85
C GLY A 90 -35.32 5.70 3.33
N ALA A 91 -34.33 4.94 3.82
CA ALA A 91 -33.87 5.03 5.20
C ALA A 91 -33.24 6.40 5.53
N ALA A 92 -32.41 6.93 4.64
CA ALA A 92 -31.80 8.26 4.78
C ALA A 92 -32.85 9.38 4.80
N LEU A 93 -33.81 9.33 3.87
CA LEU A 93 -34.89 10.30 3.80
C LEU A 93 -35.79 10.26 5.03
N GLN A 94 -36.18 9.06 5.47
CA GLN A 94 -36.99 8.89 6.68
C GLN A 94 -36.28 9.50 7.91
N CYS A 95 -34.98 9.26 8.05
CA CYS A 95 -34.18 9.78 9.16
C CYS A 95 -34.11 11.32 9.14
N LEU A 96 -33.82 11.94 8.00
CA LEU A 96 -33.67 13.39 7.91
C LEU A 96 -35.01 14.12 8.08
N LEU A 97 -36.08 13.64 7.47
CA LEU A 97 -37.42 14.21 7.66
C LEU A 97 -37.85 14.17 9.13
N GLN A 98 -37.57 13.08 9.85
CA GLN A 98 -37.86 12.97 11.28
C GLN A 98 -37.04 13.98 12.12
N ARG A 99 -35.80 14.27 11.73
CA ARG A 99 -34.96 15.28 12.40
C ARG A 99 -35.48 16.70 12.21
N GLU A 100 -36.08 16.99 11.06
CA GLU A 100 -36.76 18.27 10.79
C GLU A 100 -38.16 18.35 11.45
N GLY A 101 -38.52 17.38 12.30
CA GLY A 101 -39.78 17.40 13.06
C GLY A 101 -41.00 16.90 12.30
N ALA A 102 -40.82 16.26 11.14
CA ALA A 102 -41.92 15.64 10.39
C ALA A 102 -42.29 14.26 10.94
N VAL A 103 -43.57 13.90 10.85
CA VAL A 103 -44.05 12.53 11.09
C VAL A 103 -43.98 11.77 9.77
N THR A 104 -43.08 10.80 9.68
CA THR A 104 -42.90 10.00 8.46
C THR A 104 -43.65 8.68 8.51
N VAL A 105 -44.32 8.34 7.41
CA VAL A 105 -44.98 7.04 7.18
C VAL A 105 -44.40 6.46 5.90
N SER A 106 -44.04 5.18 5.90
CA SER A 106 -43.54 4.49 4.69
C SER A 106 -44.55 3.44 4.21
N CYS A 107 -44.81 3.40 2.91
CA CYS A 107 -45.82 2.56 2.31
C CYS A 107 -45.34 2.01 0.96
N GLN A 108 -45.70 0.77 0.64
CA GLN A 108 -45.47 0.17 -0.68
C GLN A 108 -46.68 0.42 -1.58
N TRP A 109 -46.50 0.44 -2.90
CA TRP A 109 -47.58 0.70 -3.87
C TRP A 109 -48.80 -0.22 -3.72
N GLY A 110 -48.59 -1.50 -3.39
CA GLY A 110 -49.66 -2.49 -3.21
C GLY A 110 -50.24 -2.56 -1.79
N ALA A 111 -49.88 -1.64 -0.88
CA ALA A 111 -50.33 -1.71 0.51
C ALA A 111 -51.82 -1.29 0.65
N PRO A 112 -52.66 -2.05 1.38
CA PRO A 112 -54.08 -1.75 1.54
C PRO A 112 -54.37 -0.37 2.13
N GLN A 113 -53.48 0.11 3.01
CA GLN A 113 -53.61 1.41 3.67
C GLN A 113 -53.15 2.62 2.83
N LEU A 114 -52.59 2.40 1.63
CA LEU A 114 -52.00 3.48 0.82
C LEU A 114 -53.01 4.61 0.54
N GLN A 115 -54.24 4.26 0.15
CA GLN A 115 -55.30 5.23 -0.10
C GLN A 115 -55.63 6.06 1.14
N THR A 116 -55.76 5.40 2.30
CA THR A 116 -56.09 6.07 3.57
C THR A 116 -55.00 7.03 4.01
N GLU A 117 -53.73 6.67 3.84
CA GLU A 117 -52.61 7.53 4.20
C GLU A 117 -52.45 8.72 3.24
N LEU A 118 -52.68 8.54 1.94
CA LEU A 118 -52.62 9.63 0.94
C LEU A 118 -53.62 10.77 1.23
N HIS A 119 -54.74 10.48 1.88
CA HIS A 119 -55.70 11.50 2.33
C HIS A 119 -55.28 12.26 3.60
N ARG A 120 -54.30 11.75 4.35
CA ARG A 120 -53.92 12.25 5.68
C ARG A 120 -52.57 12.98 5.72
N VAL A 121 -51.86 13.05 4.60
CA VAL A 121 -50.50 13.58 4.53
C VAL A 121 -50.44 14.94 3.86
N ASP A 122 -49.50 15.74 4.32
CA ASP A 122 -49.21 17.08 3.81
C ASP A 122 -48.17 17.02 2.68
N VAL A 123 -47.33 15.98 2.68
CA VAL A 123 -46.28 15.74 1.68
C VAL A 123 -46.26 14.27 1.28
N VAL A 124 -46.10 13.99 -0.02
CA VAL A 124 -45.87 12.65 -0.56
C VAL A 124 -44.54 12.64 -1.31
N VAL A 125 -43.63 11.74 -0.93
CA VAL A 125 -42.39 11.47 -1.67
C VAL A 125 -42.48 10.11 -2.33
N VAL A 126 -42.39 10.10 -3.66
CA VAL A 126 -42.48 8.90 -4.50
C VAL A 126 -41.08 8.42 -4.83
N GLY A 127 -40.73 7.20 -4.40
CA GLY A 127 -39.38 6.63 -4.52
C GLY A 127 -39.16 5.69 -5.70
N SER A 128 -40.23 5.16 -6.30
CA SER A 128 -40.18 4.22 -7.42
C SER A 128 -41.28 4.52 -8.43
N THR A 129 -41.19 3.95 -9.62
CA THR A 129 -42.20 4.11 -10.67
C THR A 129 -43.56 3.61 -10.20
N LYS A 130 -44.60 4.42 -10.43
CA LYS A 130 -45.99 4.08 -10.10
C LYS A 130 -46.46 2.93 -10.99
N PRO A 131 -46.98 1.83 -10.42
CA PRO A 131 -47.64 0.80 -11.21
C PRO A 131 -48.90 1.33 -11.92
N ASP A 132 -49.15 0.87 -13.15
CA ASP A 132 -50.27 1.33 -13.98
C ASP A 132 -51.64 1.03 -13.33
N ASP A 133 -51.71 -0.04 -12.54
CA ASP A 133 -52.89 -0.54 -11.84
C ASP A 133 -53.25 0.21 -10.55
N VAL A 134 -52.41 1.16 -10.11
CA VAL A 134 -52.68 1.97 -8.90
C VAL A 134 -53.30 3.32 -9.27
N PRO A 135 -54.60 3.57 -8.98
CA PRO A 135 -55.30 4.80 -9.35
C PRO A 135 -55.05 5.91 -8.33
N VAL A 136 -53.86 6.51 -8.36
CA VAL A 136 -53.47 7.61 -7.46
C VAL A 136 -54.25 8.91 -7.74
N ASN A 137 -54.79 9.05 -8.96
CA ASN A 137 -55.53 10.23 -9.40
C ASN A 137 -56.85 10.34 -8.62
N GLY A 138 -56.88 11.23 -7.62
CA GLY A 138 -58.03 11.49 -6.74
C GLY A 138 -57.85 11.06 -5.28
N TRP A 139 -56.78 10.32 -4.96
CA TRP A 139 -56.46 9.92 -3.57
C TRP A 139 -55.66 10.97 -2.81
N ILE A 140 -54.99 11.87 -3.52
CA ILE A 140 -54.15 12.91 -2.94
C ILE A 140 -55.04 14.10 -2.56
N LYS A 141 -54.95 14.52 -1.29
CA LYS A 141 -55.64 15.70 -0.78
C LYS A 141 -55.19 16.98 -1.55
N PRO A 142 -56.10 17.90 -1.89
CA PRO A 142 -55.72 19.19 -2.48
C PRO A 142 -54.77 19.97 -1.56
N GLY A 143 -53.68 20.50 -2.12
CA GLY A 143 -52.64 21.22 -1.38
C GLY A 143 -51.51 20.35 -0.82
N THR A 144 -51.55 19.03 -1.02
CA THR A 144 -50.43 18.13 -0.70
C THR A 144 -49.27 18.35 -1.67
N THR A 145 -48.06 18.52 -1.15
CA THR A 145 -46.84 18.61 -1.96
C THR A 145 -46.41 17.21 -2.40
N VAL A 146 -46.25 16.99 -3.71
CA VAL A 146 -45.80 15.70 -4.27
C VAL A 146 -44.43 15.86 -4.89
N ILE A 147 -43.45 15.06 -4.43
CA ILE A 147 -42.08 15.03 -4.95
C ILE A 147 -41.77 13.62 -5.45
N SER A 148 -41.25 13.51 -6.67
CA SER A 148 -40.90 12.23 -7.29
C SER A 148 -39.38 12.10 -7.44
N CYS A 149 -38.84 10.98 -6.97
CA CYS A 149 -37.40 10.69 -6.89
C CYS A 149 -36.93 9.67 -7.94
N SER A 150 -37.83 9.18 -8.81
CA SER A 150 -37.50 8.13 -9.77
C SER A 150 -36.45 8.64 -10.78
N ARG A 151 -35.29 7.97 -10.82
CA ARG A 151 -34.22 8.22 -11.80
C ARG A 151 -34.61 7.66 -13.18
N ASP A 152 -35.45 8.37 -13.92
CA ASP A 152 -35.65 8.08 -15.34
C ASP A 152 -34.98 9.18 -16.18
N LEU A 153 -33.65 9.28 -16.04
CA LEU A 153 -32.84 10.32 -16.69
C LEU A 153 -32.49 10.00 -18.16
N LEU A 154 -32.82 8.80 -18.68
CA LEU A 154 -32.45 8.37 -20.04
C LEU A 154 -33.49 7.47 -20.76
N SER A 155 -34.79 7.57 -20.46
CA SER A 155 -35.83 6.97 -21.31
C SER A 155 -36.35 8.02 -22.33
N GLU A 156 -35.50 8.43 -23.28
CA GLU A 156 -35.99 9.09 -24.50
C GLU A 156 -36.74 8.07 -25.37
N LYS A 157 -37.95 7.68 -24.95
CA LYS A 157 -38.97 7.08 -25.83
C LYS A 157 -40.35 7.62 -25.46
N HIS A 158 -40.76 8.66 -26.20
CA HIS A 158 -42.13 8.99 -26.60
C HIS A 158 -43.16 9.36 -25.51
N ASN A 159 -43.51 10.65 -25.37
CA ASN A 159 -44.53 11.31 -26.21
C ASN A 159 -44.86 12.72 -25.68
N TYR A 160 -44.81 13.70 -26.58
CA TYR A 160 -45.42 15.03 -26.40
C TYR A 160 -46.94 14.87 -26.27
N SER A 161 -47.47 14.73 -25.05
CA SER A 161 -48.86 15.11 -24.70
C SER A 161 -49.19 14.75 -23.25
N GLN A 162 -48.74 15.58 -22.30
CA GLN A 162 -49.49 15.87 -21.06
C GLN A 162 -48.77 17.00 -20.30
N GLN A 163 -49.21 18.23 -20.56
CA GLN A 163 -48.79 19.41 -19.80
C GLN A 163 -49.45 19.35 -18.42
N ASN A 164 -48.63 19.21 -17.36
CA ASN A 164 -48.67 20.01 -16.10
C ASN A 164 -48.01 19.33 -14.88
N HIS A 165 -47.51 18.09 -14.96
CA HIS A 165 -46.82 17.43 -13.82
C HIS A 165 -45.32 17.12 -14.00
N HIS A 166 -44.74 17.32 -15.19
CA HIS A 166 -43.33 16.97 -15.50
C HIS A 166 -42.25 17.92 -14.96
N ALA A 167 -42.60 19.08 -14.40
CA ALA A 167 -41.59 20.05 -13.95
C ALA A 167 -40.86 19.60 -12.68
N ALA A 168 -41.56 18.97 -11.72
CA ALA A 168 -40.98 18.57 -10.43
C ALA A 168 -40.05 17.35 -10.53
N GLU A 169 -40.35 16.37 -11.39
CA GLU A 169 -39.51 15.18 -11.62
C GLU A 169 -38.13 15.53 -12.20
N ASN A 170 -38.11 16.35 -13.24
CA ASN A 170 -36.87 16.84 -13.85
C ASN A 170 -36.06 17.72 -12.90
N THR A 171 -36.71 18.37 -11.92
CA THR A 171 -36.05 19.22 -10.93
C THR A 171 -35.28 18.39 -9.90
N VAL A 172 -35.86 17.31 -9.36
CA VAL A 172 -35.17 16.43 -8.38
C VAL A 172 -33.95 15.77 -9.01
N GLY A 173 -34.07 15.26 -10.24
CA GLY A 173 -32.95 14.64 -10.96
C GLY A 173 -31.80 15.61 -11.20
N SER A 174 -32.10 16.81 -11.70
CA SER A 174 -31.09 17.86 -11.95
C SER A 174 -30.43 18.34 -10.65
N LEU A 175 -31.23 18.52 -9.60
CA LEU A 175 -30.74 18.94 -8.30
C LEU A 175 -29.91 17.84 -7.63
N ALA A 176 -30.28 16.57 -7.78
CA ALA A 176 -29.49 15.44 -7.28
C ALA A 176 -28.12 15.37 -7.97
N ILE A 177 -28.02 15.69 -9.27
CA ILE A 177 -26.73 15.80 -9.95
C ILE A 177 -25.90 16.93 -9.35
N ALA A 178 -26.50 18.11 -9.11
CA ALA A 178 -25.80 19.23 -8.46
C ALA A 178 -25.34 18.88 -7.03
N MET A 179 -26.20 18.23 -6.23
CA MET A 179 -25.88 17.77 -4.89
C MET A 179 -24.77 16.71 -4.89
N ARG A 180 -24.72 15.85 -5.91
CA ARG A 180 -23.61 14.90 -6.11
C ARG A 180 -22.30 15.63 -6.37
N MET A 181 -22.31 16.65 -7.22
CA MET A 181 -21.12 17.49 -7.45
C MET A 181 -20.67 18.18 -6.16
N GLN A 182 -21.61 18.70 -5.36
CA GLN A 182 -21.29 19.25 -4.04
C GLN A 182 -20.70 18.21 -3.09
N ASN A 183 -21.25 16.98 -3.06
CA ASN A 183 -20.70 15.89 -2.26
C ASN A 183 -19.28 15.53 -2.70
N MET A 184 -19.00 15.53 -4.01
CA MET A 184 -17.65 15.31 -4.54
C MET A 184 -16.66 16.38 -4.03
N VAL A 185 -17.06 17.65 -4.05
CA VAL A 185 -16.25 18.76 -3.51
C VAL A 185 -16.04 18.59 -2.01
N LYS A 186 -17.12 18.39 -1.23
CA LYS A 186 -17.05 18.18 0.22
C LYS A 186 -16.17 16.98 0.59
N ASN A 187 -16.25 15.88 -0.16
CA ASN A 187 -15.39 14.72 0.07
C ASN A 187 -13.92 15.04 -0.18
N THR A 188 -13.65 15.79 -1.24
CA THR A 188 -12.29 16.22 -1.60
C THR A 188 -11.73 17.18 -0.55
N GLU A 189 -12.52 18.15 -0.07
CA GLU A 189 -12.15 19.04 1.03
C GLU A 189 -11.83 18.27 2.31
N ARG A 190 -12.70 17.31 2.68
CA ARG A 190 -12.46 16.41 3.83
C ARG A 190 -11.18 15.62 3.67
N TRP A 191 -10.93 15.08 2.48
CA TRP A 191 -9.71 14.36 2.16
C TRP A 191 -8.47 15.26 2.27
N ILE A 192 -8.49 16.48 1.69
CA ILE A 192 -7.39 17.45 1.81
C ILE A 192 -7.14 17.79 3.29
N GLN A 193 -8.19 18.05 4.06
CA GLN A 193 -8.09 18.33 5.48
C GLN A 193 -7.56 17.13 6.29
N SER A 194 -7.84 15.90 5.85
CA SER A 194 -7.28 14.69 6.48
C SER A 194 -5.81 14.46 6.10
N GLN A 195 -5.35 15.01 4.97
CA GLN A 195 -3.94 14.97 4.57
C GLN A 195 -3.07 16.01 5.29
N GLN A 196 -3.66 17.10 5.80
CA GLN A 196 -2.90 18.10 6.56
C GLN A 196 -2.33 17.47 7.85
N HIS A 197 -1.12 17.90 8.23
CA HIS A 197 -0.46 17.40 9.44
C HIS A 197 -1.37 17.52 10.66
N ARG A 198 -1.67 16.36 11.26
CA ARG A 198 -2.40 16.26 12.53
C ARG A 198 -1.54 15.54 13.55
N LYS A 199 -1.72 15.96 14.81
CA LYS A 199 -1.31 15.16 15.95
C LYS A 199 -1.99 13.80 15.87
N TRP A 200 -1.23 12.71 16.01
CA TRP A 200 -1.80 11.36 15.91
C TRP A 200 -2.78 11.09 17.04
N GLY A 201 -3.89 10.44 16.73
CA GLY A 201 -4.84 9.90 17.70
C GLY A 201 -4.37 8.57 18.29
N LEU A 202 -3.06 8.46 18.58
CA LEU A 202 -2.42 7.21 18.95
C LEU A 202 -2.86 6.75 20.34
N ARG A 203 -3.46 5.55 20.43
CA ARG A 203 -3.89 4.97 21.71
C ARG A 203 -2.72 4.21 22.35
N CYS A 204 -1.93 4.85 23.19
CA CYS A 204 -0.77 4.19 23.78
C CYS A 204 -1.15 2.99 24.65
N LEU A 205 -0.37 1.91 24.57
CA LEU A 205 -0.57 0.72 25.40
C LEU A 205 0.01 0.99 26.79
N LYS A 206 -0.71 0.58 27.83
CA LYS A 206 -0.21 0.71 29.20
C LYS A 206 0.86 -0.34 29.44
N LEU A 207 1.96 0.09 30.04
CA LEU A 207 3.03 -0.77 30.51
C LEU A 207 2.84 -1.06 32.01
N GLN A 208 3.14 -2.28 32.45
CA GLN A 208 3.17 -2.66 33.86
C GLN A 208 4.57 -3.18 34.25
N PRO A 209 5.50 -2.27 34.60
CA PRO A 209 6.84 -2.68 35.01
C PRO A 209 6.83 -3.54 36.27
N LEU A 210 7.49 -4.68 36.20
CA LEU A 210 7.76 -5.58 37.33
C LEU A 210 9.17 -5.36 37.89
N SER A 211 9.30 -5.61 39.20
CA SER A 211 10.57 -5.65 39.93
C SER A 211 10.65 -6.95 40.74
N PRO A 212 11.68 -7.80 40.57
CA PRO A 212 12.81 -7.63 39.64
C PRO A 212 12.38 -7.65 38.16
N VAL A 213 13.18 -7.02 37.29
CA VAL A 213 12.88 -6.94 35.85
C VAL A 213 13.00 -8.34 35.23
N PRO A 214 11.96 -8.86 34.55
CA PRO A 214 12.01 -10.17 33.89
C PRO A 214 12.97 -10.17 32.69
N SER A 215 13.17 -11.33 32.08
CA SER A 215 13.94 -11.40 30.83
C SER A 215 13.23 -10.67 29.68
N ASP A 216 13.99 -10.23 28.68
CA ASP A 216 13.45 -9.47 27.55
C ASP A 216 12.31 -10.19 26.82
N ILE A 217 12.47 -11.51 26.63
CA ILE A 217 11.47 -12.34 25.96
C ILE A 217 10.18 -12.52 26.79
N GLU A 218 10.30 -12.59 28.11
CA GLU A 218 9.14 -12.65 29.01
C GLU A 218 8.36 -11.33 28.97
N ILE A 219 9.06 -10.19 28.99
CA ILE A 219 8.43 -8.87 28.84
C ILE A 219 7.72 -8.78 27.49
N SER A 220 8.38 -9.19 26.39
CA SER A 220 7.79 -9.13 25.05
C SER A 220 6.54 -10.00 24.93
N ARG A 221 6.54 -11.22 25.49
CA ARG A 221 5.39 -12.14 25.45
C ARG A 221 4.24 -11.71 26.36
N ALA A 222 4.53 -11.04 27.47
CA ALA A 222 3.51 -10.54 28.40
C ALA A 222 2.71 -9.37 27.81
N GLN A 223 3.29 -8.62 26.87
CA GLN A 223 2.63 -7.47 26.26
C GLN A 223 1.85 -7.85 25.00
N ARG A 224 0.56 -7.52 24.96
CA ARG A 224 -0.26 -7.71 23.75
C ARG A 224 -0.11 -6.51 22.81
N PRO A 225 0.49 -6.69 21.62
CA PRO A 225 0.62 -5.60 20.64
C PRO A 225 -0.74 -5.18 20.09
N LYS A 226 -0.84 -3.95 19.58
CA LYS A 226 -1.96 -3.54 18.73
C LYS A 226 -1.96 -4.36 17.45
N ALA A 227 -3.13 -4.57 16.88
CA ALA A 227 -3.21 -4.98 15.49
C ALA A 227 -2.56 -3.89 14.60
N VAL A 228 -1.77 -4.31 13.62
CA VAL A 228 -0.93 -3.39 12.84
C VAL A 228 -1.74 -2.45 11.95
N ASP A 229 -2.92 -2.87 11.51
CA ASP A 229 -3.89 -2.04 10.78
C ASP A 229 -4.46 -0.92 11.65
N VAL A 230 -4.71 -1.20 12.94
CA VAL A 230 -5.10 -0.18 13.93
C VAL A 230 -3.97 0.82 14.14
N LEU A 231 -2.74 0.35 14.34
CA LEU A 231 -1.57 1.21 14.47
C LEU A 231 -1.39 2.09 13.22
N ALA A 232 -1.44 1.48 12.03
CA ALA A 232 -1.30 2.15 10.75
C ALA A 232 -2.32 3.28 10.60
N LYS A 233 -3.59 3.00 10.93
CA LYS A 233 -4.66 4.00 10.92
C LYS A 233 -4.41 5.14 11.91
N GLU A 234 -3.96 4.82 13.14
CA GLU A 234 -3.67 5.83 14.18
C GLU A 234 -2.54 6.80 13.78
N ILE A 235 -1.59 6.35 12.95
CA ILE A 235 -0.46 7.16 12.45
C ILE A 235 -0.70 7.79 11.07
N GLY A 236 -1.90 7.64 10.50
CA GLY A 236 -2.28 8.27 9.23
C GLY A 236 -1.85 7.53 7.96
N LEU A 237 -1.57 6.23 8.05
CA LEU A 237 -1.43 5.36 6.88
C LEU A 237 -2.80 4.99 6.32
N LEU A 238 -2.93 5.00 4.99
CA LEU A 238 -4.13 4.54 4.30
C LEU A 238 -4.13 3.01 4.16
N THR A 239 -5.31 2.42 4.03
CA THR A 239 -5.47 0.95 3.93
C THR A 239 -4.75 0.35 2.72
N ASP A 240 -4.69 1.08 1.61
CA ASP A 240 -3.99 0.70 0.37
C ASP A 240 -2.47 0.92 0.43
N GLU A 241 -1.97 1.60 1.46
CA GLU A 241 -0.54 1.83 1.67
C GLU A 241 0.15 0.76 2.52
N ILE A 242 -0.62 -0.19 3.07
CA ILE A 242 -0.10 -1.26 3.91
C ILE A 242 -0.33 -2.64 3.30
N GLU A 243 0.65 -3.53 3.47
CA GLU A 243 0.54 -4.94 3.14
C GLU A 243 0.75 -5.73 4.43
N ILE A 244 -0.31 -6.37 4.93
CA ILE A 244 -0.34 -6.96 6.27
C ILE A 244 0.37 -8.33 6.29
N TYR A 245 1.23 -8.56 7.28
CA TYR A 245 1.96 -9.81 7.52
C TYR A 245 1.62 -10.38 8.91
N GLY A 246 0.51 -11.10 9.02
CA GLY A 246 -0.04 -11.52 10.31
C GLY A 246 -0.72 -10.35 11.03
N GLN A 247 -0.77 -10.35 12.36
CA GLN A 247 -1.52 -9.31 13.10
C GLN A 247 -0.66 -8.10 13.52
N THR A 248 0.66 -8.23 13.49
CA THR A 248 1.57 -7.37 14.27
C THR A 248 2.56 -6.56 13.42
N LYS A 249 2.62 -6.84 12.11
CA LYS A 249 3.59 -6.23 11.20
C LYS A 249 3.00 -6.05 9.80
N ALA A 250 3.42 -4.99 9.12
CA ALA A 250 2.97 -4.69 7.77
C ALA A 250 4.10 -4.04 6.98
N LYS A 251 4.17 -4.30 5.68
CA LYS A 251 5.02 -3.56 4.74
C LYS A 251 4.33 -2.26 4.34
N VAL A 252 5.07 -1.15 4.30
CA VAL A 252 4.53 0.16 3.90
C VAL A 252 4.96 0.50 2.47
N ARG A 253 3.97 0.78 1.61
CA ARG A 253 4.20 1.07 0.19
C ARG A 253 4.84 2.43 -0.02
N LEU A 254 5.66 2.52 -1.06
CA LEU A 254 6.39 3.76 -1.39
C LEU A 254 5.48 4.84 -2.01
N SER A 255 4.27 4.50 -2.46
CA SER A 255 3.26 5.45 -2.97
C SER A 255 2.90 6.54 -1.96
N LEU A 256 3.12 6.27 -0.66
CA LEU A 256 2.99 7.25 0.41
C LEU A 256 3.87 8.48 0.20
N LEU A 257 5.09 8.30 -0.31
CA LEU A 257 6.01 9.43 -0.52
C LEU A 257 5.47 10.40 -1.58
N GLU A 258 4.76 9.90 -2.59
CA GLU A 258 4.10 10.75 -3.59
C GLU A 258 2.90 11.48 -2.99
N ARG A 259 2.10 10.81 -2.15
CA ARG A 259 0.96 11.42 -1.44
C ARG A 259 1.42 12.52 -0.48
N LEU A 260 2.50 12.30 0.25
CA LEU A 260 3.02 13.21 1.27
C LEU A 260 4.17 14.10 0.77
N LYS A 261 4.37 14.21 -0.55
CA LYS A 261 5.49 14.99 -1.12
C LYS A 261 5.53 16.44 -0.62
N ASP A 262 4.36 17.06 -0.49
CA ASP A 262 4.17 18.46 -0.10
C ASP A 262 4.12 18.65 1.43
N GLN A 263 4.06 17.55 2.21
CA GLN A 263 4.13 17.63 3.66
C GLN A 263 5.57 17.91 4.10
N PRO A 264 5.82 18.93 4.94
CA PRO A 264 7.16 19.20 5.45
C PRO A 264 7.67 18.04 6.31
N ASP A 265 8.96 17.74 6.16
CA ASP A 265 9.65 16.70 6.92
C ASP A 265 9.72 17.07 8.41
N GLY A 266 9.63 16.07 9.28
CA GLY A 266 9.92 16.23 10.69
C GLY A 266 11.39 16.43 11.01
N LYS A 267 11.71 16.38 12.31
CA LYS A 267 13.08 16.50 12.81
C LYS A 267 13.74 15.13 12.86
N TYR A 268 15.00 15.05 12.44
CA TYR A 268 15.75 13.81 12.45
C TYR A 268 16.74 13.76 13.62
N VAL A 269 16.65 12.75 14.47
CA VAL A 269 17.46 12.58 15.68
C VAL A 269 18.31 11.32 15.57
N LEU A 270 19.61 11.50 15.34
CA LEU A 270 20.56 10.39 15.33
C LEU A 270 20.96 9.98 16.75
N VAL A 271 20.65 8.73 17.13
CA VAL A 271 21.18 8.12 18.36
C VAL A 271 22.48 7.38 18.05
N ALA A 272 23.60 7.96 18.48
CA ALA A 272 24.93 7.37 18.39
C ALA A 272 25.36 6.73 19.72
N GLY A 273 26.51 6.05 19.72
CA GLY A 273 27.14 5.53 20.92
C GLY A 273 28.63 5.78 20.90
N ILE A 274 29.27 5.69 22.07
CA ILE A 274 30.73 5.66 22.19
C ILE A 274 31.30 4.39 21.54
N THR A 275 32.63 4.27 21.50
CA THR A 275 33.32 3.03 21.08
C THR A 275 32.78 1.84 21.89
N PRO A 276 32.29 0.76 21.25
CA PRO A 276 31.68 -0.36 21.94
C PRO A 276 32.64 -1.03 22.93
N THR A 277 32.11 -1.38 24.10
CA THR A 277 32.81 -2.08 25.18
C THR A 277 32.08 -3.39 25.52
N PRO A 278 32.75 -4.36 26.18
CA PRO A 278 32.09 -5.60 26.62
C PRO A 278 30.92 -5.40 27.59
N LEU A 279 30.80 -4.22 28.23
CA LEU A 279 29.74 -3.91 29.17
C LEU A 279 28.40 -3.60 28.49
N GLY A 280 28.42 -3.20 27.21
CA GLY A 280 27.24 -2.85 26.43
C GLY A 280 26.68 -1.46 26.78
N GLU A 281 26.40 -0.66 25.77
CA GLU A 281 26.00 0.74 25.95
C GLU A 281 24.48 0.96 25.85
N GLY A 282 23.72 -0.06 25.47
CA GLY A 282 22.25 0.03 25.38
C GLY A 282 21.73 1.00 24.30
N LYS A 283 22.48 1.24 23.22
CA LYS A 283 22.10 2.21 22.16
C LYS A 283 20.67 2.02 21.64
N SER A 284 20.30 0.80 21.25
CA SER A 284 18.94 0.52 20.76
C SER A 284 17.87 0.71 21.85
N THR A 285 18.20 0.39 23.10
CA THR A 285 17.33 0.62 24.27
C THR A 285 17.08 2.11 24.47
N VAL A 286 18.11 2.95 24.29
CA VAL A 286 17.99 4.41 24.34
C VAL A 286 17.13 4.94 23.20
N THR A 287 17.32 4.45 21.96
CA THR A 287 16.48 4.84 20.82
C THR A 287 15.00 4.54 21.08
N ILE A 288 14.70 3.32 21.55
CA ILE A 288 13.31 2.92 21.82
C ILE A 288 12.73 3.64 23.04
N GLY A 289 13.51 3.82 24.10
CA GLY A 289 13.08 4.60 25.26
C GLY A 289 12.80 6.06 24.92
N LEU A 290 13.61 6.67 24.06
CA LEU A 290 13.41 8.05 23.60
C LEU A 290 12.12 8.20 22.80
N VAL A 291 11.86 7.31 21.84
CA VAL A 291 10.62 7.39 21.04
C VAL A 291 9.39 7.10 21.89
N GLN A 292 9.47 6.19 22.87
CA GLN A 292 8.40 5.97 23.85
C GLN A 292 8.15 7.22 24.71
N ALA A 293 9.22 7.88 25.20
CA ALA A 293 9.09 9.14 25.92
C ALA A 293 8.36 10.22 25.10
N LEU A 294 8.78 10.44 23.86
CA LEU A 294 8.17 11.44 22.99
C LEU A 294 6.72 11.09 22.65
N THR A 295 6.44 9.85 22.26
CA THR A 295 5.12 9.45 21.77
C THR A 295 4.16 9.06 22.89
N ALA A 296 4.53 8.10 23.74
CA ALA A 296 3.62 7.55 24.75
C ALA A 296 3.40 8.51 25.93
N HIS A 297 4.41 9.29 26.30
CA HIS A 297 4.35 10.15 27.48
C HIS A 297 4.15 11.62 27.17
N LEU A 298 4.75 12.14 26.09
CA LEU A 298 4.62 13.56 25.69
C LEU A 298 3.59 13.78 24.57
N ASN A 299 3.05 12.69 24.00
CA ASN A 299 2.08 12.75 22.92
C ASN A 299 2.60 13.60 21.74
N ILE A 300 3.85 13.37 21.33
CA ILE A 300 4.47 13.97 20.16
C ILE A 300 4.57 12.86 19.09
N ASN A 301 4.20 13.19 17.84
CA ASN A 301 4.36 12.25 16.73
C ASN A 301 5.85 11.90 16.62
N SER A 302 6.18 10.64 16.88
CA SER A 302 7.55 10.19 16.75
C SER A 302 7.63 8.77 16.24
N PHE A 303 8.68 8.50 15.48
CA PHE A 303 8.98 7.20 14.89
C PHE A 303 10.36 6.76 15.36
N ALA A 304 10.61 5.45 15.42
CA ALA A 304 11.98 4.94 15.46
C ALA A 304 12.27 4.13 14.19
N CYS A 305 13.42 4.36 13.58
CA CYS A 305 13.93 3.55 12.48
C CYS A 305 15.08 2.67 12.97
N LEU A 306 14.94 1.35 12.80
CA LEU A 306 15.90 0.35 13.24
C LEU A 306 16.32 -0.57 12.11
N ARG A 307 17.52 -1.14 12.27
CA ARG A 307 18.02 -2.19 11.39
C ARG A 307 17.34 -3.51 11.70
N GLN A 308 17.05 -4.28 10.66
CA GLN A 308 16.71 -5.68 10.77
C GLN A 308 17.96 -6.49 11.21
N PRO A 309 17.87 -7.30 12.27
CA PRO A 309 18.97 -8.19 12.66
C PRO A 309 19.06 -9.38 11.70
N SER A 310 20.28 -9.90 11.52
CA SER A 310 20.49 -11.22 10.93
C SER A 310 19.95 -12.31 11.85
N GLN A 311 19.35 -13.36 11.30
CA GLN A 311 18.88 -14.50 12.08
C GLN A 311 20.04 -15.39 12.55
N GLY A 312 21.20 -15.35 11.87
CA GLY A 312 22.34 -16.22 12.16
C GLY A 312 22.84 -16.09 13.61
N PRO A 313 23.08 -14.86 14.11
CA PRO A 313 23.43 -14.62 15.52
C PRO A 313 22.37 -15.05 16.54
N THR A 314 21.08 -15.05 16.18
CA THR A 314 19.95 -15.43 17.07
C THR A 314 20.11 -16.86 17.59
N PHE A 315 20.63 -17.77 16.77
CA PHE A 315 20.87 -19.18 17.15
C PHE A 315 22.28 -19.42 17.72
N GLY A 316 23.08 -18.37 17.89
CA GLY A 316 24.42 -18.44 18.44
C GLY A 316 24.52 -17.77 19.81
N VAL A 317 25.22 -16.64 19.85
CA VAL A 317 25.57 -15.92 21.08
C VAL A 317 24.67 -14.71 21.35
N LYS A 318 23.99 -14.19 20.32
CA LYS A 318 23.20 -12.94 20.40
C LYS A 318 21.75 -13.20 20.02
N GLY A 319 20.92 -13.61 20.98
CA GLY A 319 19.48 -13.38 20.91
C GLY A 319 19.21 -12.01 21.55
N GLY A 320 19.05 -10.96 20.75
CA GLY A 320 18.92 -9.60 21.26
C GLY A 320 17.59 -8.99 20.86
N ALA A 321 16.83 -8.44 21.81
CA ALA A 321 15.67 -7.64 21.50
C ALA A 321 16.08 -6.43 20.66
N ALA A 322 15.17 -5.86 19.86
CA ALA A 322 15.36 -4.50 19.38
C ALA A 322 15.13 -3.54 20.56
N GLY A 323 16.18 -3.34 21.36
CA GLY A 323 16.14 -2.65 22.64
C GLY A 323 16.45 -3.58 23.81
N GLY A 324 15.84 -3.33 24.98
CA GLY A 324 15.98 -4.18 26.16
C GLY A 324 15.09 -3.72 27.32
N GLY A 325 14.75 -4.63 28.23
CA GLY A 325 13.84 -4.35 29.35
C GLY A 325 12.49 -3.83 28.86
N TYR A 326 12.02 -2.71 29.39
CA TYR A 326 10.73 -2.13 29.01
C TYR A 326 10.79 -1.17 27.80
N ALA A 327 11.95 -1.09 27.14
CA ALA A 327 12.15 -0.32 25.92
C ALA A 327 12.52 -1.28 24.78
N GLN A 328 11.52 -1.94 24.20
CA GLN A 328 11.67 -2.95 23.15
C GLN A 328 10.65 -2.82 22.03
N VAL A 329 11.01 -3.29 20.84
CA VAL A 329 10.10 -3.60 19.73
C VAL A 329 9.47 -4.99 19.94
N ILE A 330 8.16 -5.11 19.70
CA ILE A 330 7.41 -6.35 19.86
C ILE A 330 6.59 -6.70 18.60
N PRO A 331 6.35 -8.00 18.34
CA PRO A 331 6.89 -9.18 19.04
C PRO A 331 8.37 -9.46 18.73
N MET A 332 9.16 -9.77 19.75
CA MET A 332 10.61 -9.99 19.63
C MET A 332 10.98 -11.19 18.76
N GLU A 333 10.18 -12.26 18.79
CA GLU A 333 10.42 -13.48 18.00
C GLU A 333 10.30 -13.22 16.50
N GLU A 334 9.27 -12.46 16.10
CA GLU A 334 9.09 -12.07 14.70
C GLU A 334 10.20 -11.13 14.24
N PHE A 335 10.67 -10.24 15.12
CA PHE A 335 11.76 -9.31 14.85
C PHE A 335 13.10 -10.02 14.57
N ASN A 336 13.40 -11.11 15.30
CA ASN A 336 14.70 -11.79 15.28
C ASN A 336 14.84 -12.95 14.30
N LEU A 337 13.74 -13.37 13.66
CA LEU A 337 13.71 -14.49 12.74
C LEU A 337 13.50 -14.00 11.31
N HIS A 338 12.41 -14.41 10.66
CA HIS A 338 12.20 -14.16 9.24
C HIS A 338 11.60 -12.77 8.94
N LEU A 339 11.03 -12.10 9.95
CA LEU A 339 10.29 -10.84 9.83
C LEU A 339 9.30 -10.88 8.65
N THR A 340 9.63 -10.21 7.56
CA THR A 340 8.84 -10.09 6.31
C THR A 340 9.55 -10.71 5.10
N GLY A 341 10.70 -11.36 5.31
CA GLY A 341 11.45 -12.10 4.29
C GLY A 341 12.53 -11.30 3.56
N ASP A 342 12.87 -10.09 4.00
CA ASP A 342 13.80 -9.20 3.28
C ASP A 342 15.20 -9.80 3.11
N ILE A 343 15.74 -10.41 4.16
CA ILE A 343 17.05 -11.08 4.10
C ILE A 343 17.00 -12.32 3.19
N HIS A 344 15.85 -12.99 3.09
CA HIS A 344 15.66 -14.11 2.16
C HIS A 344 15.65 -13.62 0.71
N ALA A 345 15.01 -12.49 0.43
CA ALA A 345 15.03 -11.85 -0.88
C ALA A 345 16.47 -11.44 -1.27
N ILE A 346 17.23 -10.86 -0.34
CA ILE A 346 18.65 -10.53 -0.54
C ILE A 346 19.47 -11.78 -0.84
N THR A 347 19.26 -12.85 -0.06
CA THR A 347 19.97 -14.13 -0.26
C THR A 347 19.68 -14.71 -1.64
N ALA A 348 18.41 -14.72 -2.05
CA ALA A 348 18.02 -15.20 -3.37
C ALA A 348 18.62 -14.35 -4.50
N ALA A 349 18.56 -13.01 -4.40
CA ALA A 349 19.10 -12.10 -5.39
C ALA A 349 20.63 -12.22 -5.51
N ASN A 350 21.35 -12.24 -4.38
CA ASN A 350 22.79 -12.37 -4.35
C ASN A 350 23.26 -13.69 -4.98
N ASN A 351 22.59 -14.79 -4.63
CA ASN A 351 22.94 -16.12 -5.13
C ASN A 351 22.52 -16.32 -6.58
N LEU A 352 21.45 -15.66 -7.06
CA LEU A 352 21.12 -15.60 -8.48
C LEU A 352 22.24 -14.93 -9.29
N LEU A 353 22.77 -13.81 -8.80
CA LEU A 353 23.90 -13.14 -9.46
C LEU A 353 25.15 -14.02 -9.47
N ALA A 354 25.47 -14.68 -8.35
CA ALA A 354 26.58 -15.64 -8.29
C ALA A 354 26.40 -16.81 -9.28
N ALA A 355 25.19 -17.37 -9.37
CA ALA A 355 24.86 -18.42 -10.34
C ALA A 355 24.98 -17.94 -11.79
N ALA A 356 24.56 -16.70 -12.08
CA ALA A 356 24.66 -16.11 -13.40
C ALA A 356 26.11 -15.93 -13.86
N ILE A 357 27.03 -15.57 -12.96
CA ILE A 357 28.47 -15.49 -13.25
C ILE A 357 29.00 -16.85 -13.68
N ASP A 358 28.76 -17.88 -12.88
CA ASP A 358 29.28 -19.23 -13.14
C ASP A 358 28.68 -19.83 -14.42
N ALA A 359 27.37 -19.66 -14.63
CA ALA A 359 26.70 -20.09 -15.86
C ALA A 359 27.22 -19.35 -17.09
N ARG A 360 27.51 -18.04 -16.98
CA ARG A 360 28.06 -17.26 -18.09
C ARG A 360 29.43 -17.79 -18.50
N ILE A 361 30.33 -18.03 -17.54
CA ILE A 361 31.67 -18.57 -17.80
C ILE A 361 31.59 -19.95 -18.45
N LEU A 362 30.74 -20.83 -17.92
CA LEU A 362 30.55 -22.17 -18.48
C LEU A 362 30.06 -22.12 -19.93
N HIS A 363 29.04 -21.32 -20.22
CA HIS A 363 28.47 -21.24 -21.56
C HIS A 363 29.42 -20.57 -22.55
N GLU A 364 30.14 -19.53 -22.15
CA GLU A 364 31.17 -18.93 -23.01
C GLU A 364 32.24 -19.95 -23.39
N ASN A 365 32.77 -20.73 -22.44
CA ASN A 365 33.83 -21.67 -22.74
C ASN A 365 33.39 -22.92 -23.54
N THR A 366 32.09 -23.21 -23.62
CA THR A 366 31.57 -24.43 -24.24
C THR A 366 30.82 -24.20 -25.55
N GLN A 367 30.51 -22.96 -25.92
CA GLN A 367 29.67 -22.65 -27.08
C GLN A 367 30.34 -21.67 -28.04
N SER A 368 29.94 -21.76 -29.31
CA SER A 368 30.30 -20.77 -30.32
C SER A 368 29.54 -19.46 -30.13
N ASP A 369 30.08 -18.36 -30.66
CA ASP A 369 29.48 -17.02 -30.54
C ASP A 369 28.06 -16.98 -31.11
N LYS A 370 27.85 -17.67 -32.24
CA LYS A 370 26.53 -17.79 -32.87
C LYS A 370 25.53 -18.53 -31.97
N ALA A 371 25.97 -19.60 -31.30
CA ALA A 371 25.11 -20.36 -30.40
C ALA A 371 24.74 -19.53 -29.15
N LEU A 372 25.71 -18.84 -28.55
CA LEU A 372 25.47 -17.92 -27.42
C LEU A 372 24.52 -16.80 -27.80
N TYR A 373 24.76 -16.15 -28.94
CA TYR A 373 23.92 -15.08 -29.45
C TYR A 373 22.47 -15.53 -29.65
N ASN A 374 22.26 -16.70 -30.25
CA ASN A 374 20.93 -17.25 -30.46
C ASN A 374 20.19 -17.55 -29.14
N ARG A 375 20.90 -17.84 -28.04
CA ARG A 375 20.30 -18.04 -26.71
C ARG A 375 20.02 -16.72 -25.99
N LEU A 376 20.93 -15.75 -26.12
CA LEU A 376 20.76 -14.41 -25.55
C LEU A 376 19.63 -13.66 -26.25
N VAL A 377 19.50 -13.82 -27.56
CA VAL A 377 18.49 -13.14 -28.39
C VAL A 377 17.64 -14.19 -29.11
N PRO A 378 16.78 -14.92 -28.38
CA PRO A 378 15.96 -15.96 -28.96
C PRO A 378 14.91 -15.37 -29.91
N VAL A 379 14.41 -16.21 -30.83
CA VAL A 379 13.24 -15.88 -31.64
C VAL A 379 12.00 -16.22 -30.81
N VAL A 380 11.17 -15.22 -30.52
CA VAL A 380 9.92 -15.40 -29.77
C VAL A 380 8.77 -15.01 -30.69
N ASN A 381 7.82 -15.93 -30.91
CA ASN A 381 6.69 -15.73 -31.83
C ASN A 381 7.13 -15.29 -33.24
N GLY A 382 8.22 -15.85 -33.75
CA GLY A 382 8.77 -15.53 -35.07
C GLY A 382 9.55 -14.21 -35.15
N VAL A 383 9.61 -13.44 -34.06
CA VAL A 383 10.33 -12.16 -34.01
C VAL A 383 11.57 -12.28 -33.14
N ARG A 384 12.71 -11.80 -33.67
CA ARG A 384 13.93 -11.62 -32.89
C ARG A 384 14.07 -10.14 -32.55
N GLY A 385 14.15 -9.80 -31.27
CA GLY A 385 14.26 -8.42 -30.82
C GLY A 385 15.20 -8.30 -29.62
N PHE A 386 15.90 -7.18 -29.52
CA PHE A 386 16.67 -6.86 -28.33
C PHE A 386 15.75 -6.34 -27.21
N SER A 387 15.98 -6.83 -26.00
CA SER A 387 15.44 -6.22 -24.78
C SER A 387 16.14 -4.90 -24.45
N ALA A 388 15.53 -4.09 -23.59
CA ALA A 388 16.10 -2.80 -23.17
C ALA A 388 17.53 -2.92 -22.59
N ILE A 389 17.79 -3.98 -21.81
CA ILE A 389 19.11 -4.25 -21.22
C ILE A 389 20.16 -4.63 -22.29
N GLN A 390 19.74 -5.31 -23.34
CA GLN A 390 20.62 -5.67 -24.47
C GLN A 390 20.94 -4.46 -25.34
N LEU A 391 19.96 -3.59 -25.59
CA LEU A 391 20.19 -2.29 -26.24
C LEU A 391 21.14 -1.41 -25.42
N ALA A 392 21.02 -1.40 -24.08
CA ALA A 392 21.96 -0.71 -23.21
C ALA A 392 23.38 -1.29 -23.30
N ARG A 393 23.53 -2.62 -23.43
CA ARG A 393 24.83 -3.26 -23.68
C ARG A 393 25.41 -2.85 -25.03
N LEU A 394 24.64 -2.90 -26.11
CA LEU A 394 25.10 -2.51 -27.46
C LEU A 394 25.63 -1.06 -27.47
N ARG A 395 24.89 -0.13 -26.86
CA ARG A 395 25.33 1.26 -26.71
C ARG A 395 26.67 1.39 -25.97
N ARG A 396 26.87 0.64 -24.88
CA ARG A 396 28.17 0.61 -24.16
C ARG A 396 29.31 0.05 -25.00
N LEU A 397 29.01 -0.85 -25.93
CA LEU A 397 29.98 -1.42 -26.87
C LEU A 397 30.21 -0.53 -28.11
N GLY A 398 29.54 0.64 -28.20
CA GLY A 398 29.62 1.53 -29.37
C GLY A 398 28.85 1.02 -30.58
N ILE A 399 27.90 0.09 -30.40
CA ILE A 399 27.10 -0.50 -31.48
C ILE A 399 25.71 0.16 -31.47
N ASN A 400 25.39 0.90 -32.55
CA ASN A 400 24.13 1.65 -32.68
C ASN A 400 23.01 0.88 -33.39
N LYS A 401 23.25 -0.38 -33.76
CA LYS A 401 22.28 -1.23 -34.47
C LYS A 401 21.19 -1.70 -33.51
N THR A 402 19.94 -1.66 -33.98
CA THR A 402 18.76 -2.09 -33.20
C THR A 402 18.11 -3.36 -33.74
N ASP A 403 18.47 -3.79 -34.96
CA ASP A 403 18.01 -5.05 -35.55
C ASP A 403 19.03 -6.18 -35.27
N PRO A 404 18.64 -7.23 -34.52
CA PRO A 404 19.46 -8.41 -34.28
C PRO A 404 20.02 -9.11 -35.52
N GLY A 405 19.38 -8.99 -36.68
CA GLY A 405 19.84 -9.59 -37.94
C GLY A 405 21.00 -8.85 -38.61
N THR A 406 21.27 -7.61 -38.20
CA THR A 406 22.24 -6.72 -38.87
C THR A 406 23.62 -6.67 -38.22
N LEU A 407 23.81 -7.37 -37.08
CA LEU A 407 25.10 -7.44 -36.41
C LEU A 407 26.09 -8.26 -37.24
N THR A 408 27.33 -7.76 -37.39
CA THR A 408 28.44 -8.51 -37.97
C THR A 408 28.90 -9.62 -37.00
N GLU A 409 29.69 -10.58 -37.47
CA GLU A 409 30.24 -11.64 -36.61
C GLU A 409 31.09 -11.07 -35.46
N GLU A 410 31.85 -10.01 -35.71
CA GLU A 410 32.65 -9.31 -34.69
C GLU A 410 31.77 -8.61 -33.65
N GLU A 411 30.69 -7.96 -34.08
CA GLU A 411 29.73 -7.32 -33.19
C GLU A 411 28.96 -8.36 -32.36
N ILE A 412 28.58 -9.50 -32.97
CA ILE A 412 27.98 -10.63 -32.28
C ILE A 412 28.94 -11.15 -31.20
N SER A 413 30.22 -11.34 -31.53
CA SER A 413 31.23 -11.79 -30.58
C SER A 413 31.36 -10.84 -29.38
N LYS A 414 31.56 -9.55 -29.63
CA LYS A 414 31.64 -8.50 -28.58
C LYS A 414 30.38 -8.43 -27.73
N PHE A 415 29.21 -8.60 -28.33
CA PHE A 415 27.95 -8.60 -27.61
C PHE A 415 27.79 -9.87 -26.75
N ALA A 416 28.05 -11.05 -27.32
CA ALA A 416 27.79 -12.34 -26.69
C ALA A 416 28.84 -12.74 -25.64
N ARG A 417 30.06 -12.22 -25.72
CA ARG A 417 31.16 -12.54 -24.80
C ARG A 417 31.34 -11.43 -23.75
N LEU A 418 31.42 -11.81 -22.48
CA LEU A 418 31.96 -10.95 -21.42
C LEU A 418 33.44 -11.24 -21.18
N ASP A 419 33.91 -12.44 -21.51
CA ASP A 419 35.29 -12.86 -21.30
C ASP A 419 35.76 -12.64 -19.84
N ILE A 420 34.89 -12.97 -18.88
CA ILE A 420 35.20 -12.85 -17.44
C ILE A 420 36.49 -13.61 -17.13
N ASP A 421 37.42 -12.95 -16.43
CA ASP A 421 38.57 -13.61 -15.81
C ASP A 421 38.15 -14.21 -14.46
N PRO A 422 38.11 -15.54 -14.31
CA PRO A 422 37.66 -16.18 -13.08
C PRO A 422 38.49 -15.83 -11.84
N SER A 423 39.76 -15.42 -12.02
CA SER A 423 40.64 -15.04 -10.90
C SER A 423 40.28 -13.70 -10.28
N THR A 424 39.51 -12.87 -11.00
CA THR A 424 39.11 -11.53 -10.58
C THR A 424 37.70 -11.47 -10.00
N ILE A 425 36.99 -12.59 -9.91
CA ILE A 425 35.63 -12.66 -9.36
C ILE A 425 35.67 -12.23 -7.89
N THR A 426 35.06 -11.08 -7.60
CA THR A 426 34.89 -10.57 -6.24
C THR A 426 33.55 -10.97 -5.65
N TRP A 427 32.56 -11.28 -6.49
CA TRP A 427 31.21 -11.62 -6.04
C TRP A 427 31.12 -13.01 -5.43
N GLN A 428 30.62 -13.09 -4.20
CA GLN A 428 30.50 -14.31 -3.42
C GLN A 428 29.05 -14.71 -3.17
N ARG A 429 28.84 -15.94 -2.72
CA ARG A 429 27.51 -16.41 -2.32
C ARG A 429 27.21 -15.97 -0.90
N VAL A 430 25.95 -16.02 -0.49
CA VAL A 430 25.56 -15.70 0.89
C VAL A 430 24.55 -16.67 1.47
N VAL A 431 24.57 -16.77 2.80
CA VAL A 431 23.57 -17.48 3.61
C VAL A 431 23.40 -16.75 4.93
N ASP A 432 22.18 -16.64 5.45
CA ASP A 432 21.95 -16.00 6.75
C ASP A 432 22.04 -17.01 7.91
N THR A 433 23.21 -17.63 8.05
CA THR A 433 23.52 -18.60 9.09
C THR A 433 25.01 -18.53 9.42
N ASN A 434 25.36 -18.68 10.70
CA ASN A 434 26.75 -18.65 11.14
C ASN A 434 27.46 -19.97 10.81
N ASP A 435 27.88 -20.15 9.55
CA ASP A 435 28.61 -21.33 9.09
C ASP A 435 30.05 -21.00 8.69
N ARG A 436 31.01 -21.42 9.54
CA ARG A 436 32.44 -21.18 9.29
C ARG A 436 33.03 -22.05 8.19
N PHE A 437 32.44 -23.20 7.88
CA PHE A 437 32.98 -24.15 6.89
C PHE A 437 32.75 -23.69 5.45
N LEU A 438 31.84 -22.73 5.25
CA LEU A 438 31.59 -22.14 3.93
C LEU A 438 32.51 -20.96 3.58
N ARG A 439 33.43 -20.55 4.47
CA ARG A 439 34.38 -19.44 4.23
C ARG A 439 35.36 -19.69 3.09
N LYS A 440 35.62 -20.96 2.76
CA LYS A 440 36.43 -21.33 1.61
C LYS A 440 36.01 -22.70 1.12
N ILE A 441 35.44 -22.74 -0.08
CA ILE A 441 34.92 -23.94 -0.71
C ILE A 441 35.40 -24.04 -2.16
N THR A 442 35.19 -25.21 -2.74
CA THR A 442 35.40 -25.46 -4.16
C THR A 442 34.06 -25.85 -4.80
N ILE A 443 33.69 -25.17 -5.89
CA ILE A 443 32.43 -25.43 -6.63
C ILE A 443 32.72 -26.06 -8.00
N GLY A 444 31.67 -26.52 -8.71
CA GLY A 444 31.80 -27.09 -10.06
C GLY A 444 32.39 -28.51 -10.09
N GLN A 445 32.24 -29.27 -9.01
CA GLN A 445 32.83 -30.62 -8.86
C GLN A 445 32.06 -31.72 -9.59
N ALA A 446 30.83 -31.46 -10.05
CA ALA A 446 30.02 -32.45 -10.75
C ALA A 446 30.59 -32.75 -12.14
N ASN A 447 30.32 -33.95 -12.66
CA ASN A 447 30.83 -34.40 -13.96
C ASN A 447 30.40 -33.51 -15.14
N THR A 448 29.23 -32.86 -15.03
CA THR A 448 28.69 -31.93 -16.03
C THR A 448 29.46 -30.62 -16.12
N GLU A 449 30.13 -30.21 -15.03
CA GLU A 449 30.94 -29.00 -14.93
C GLU A 449 32.44 -29.33 -14.93
N LYS A 450 32.82 -30.55 -15.37
CA LYS A 450 34.21 -31.02 -15.37
C LYS A 450 35.13 -30.03 -16.07
N GLY A 451 36.17 -29.58 -15.37
CA GLY A 451 37.13 -28.59 -15.85
C GLY A 451 36.77 -27.14 -15.52
N PHE A 452 35.57 -26.87 -14.99
CA PHE A 452 35.10 -25.54 -14.57
C PHE A 452 35.01 -25.43 -13.05
N VAL A 453 36.10 -25.79 -12.39
CA VAL A 453 36.23 -25.73 -10.93
C VAL A 453 36.84 -24.39 -10.52
N ARG A 454 36.29 -23.76 -9.47
CA ARG A 454 36.92 -22.59 -8.84
C ARG A 454 36.74 -22.58 -7.34
N GLN A 455 37.61 -21.83 -6.66
CA GLN A 455 37.41 -21.47 -5.25
C GLN A 455 36.31 -20.40 -5.15
N ALA A 456 35.50 -20.52 -4.10
CA ALA A 456 34.44 -19.58 -3.75
C ALA A 456 34.30 -19.51 -2.22
N GLN A 457 33.49 -18.57 -1.75
CA GLN A 457 33.09 -18.49 -0.34
C GLN A 457 31.61 -18.14 -0.19
N PHE A 458 31.10 -18.34 1.03
CA PHE A 458 29.85 -17.73 1.48
C PHE A 458 30.13 -16.70 2.56
N ASP A 459 29.50 -15.53 2.41
CA ASP A 459 29.41 -14.52 3.45
C ASP A 459 28.03 -14.56 4.12
N ILE A 460 27.89 -13.94 5.29
CA ILE A 460 26.58 -13.80 5.92
C ILE A 460 25.69 -12.86 5.09
N ALA A 461 24.40 -13.14 4.92
CA ALA A 461 23.53 -12.40 3.98
C ALA A 461 23.53 -10.89 4.19
N VAL A 462 23.57 -10.42 5.44
CA VAL A 462 23.62 -8.99 5.78
C VAL A 462 24.93 -8.28 5.39
N ALA A 463 25.97 -9.03 5.01
CA ALA A 463 27.22 -8.51 4.46
C ALA A 463 27.18 -8.29 2.93
N SER A 464 26.13 -8.76 2.24
CA SER A 464 25.96 -8.57 0.79
C SER A 464 25.92 -7.08 0.43
N GLU A 465 26.54 -6.71 -0.71
CA GLU A 465 26.39 -5.38 -1.30
C GLU A 465 24.91 -5.05 -1.59
N ILE A 466 24.08 -6.05 -1.89
CA ILE A 466 22.63 -5.87 -2.09
C ILE A 466 21.95 -5.33 -0.82
N MET A 467 22.42 -5.75 0.38
CA MET A 467 21.92 -5.20 1.65
C MET A 467 22.28 -3.72 1.79
N ALA A 468 23.50 -3.33 1.41
CA ALA A 468 23.92 -1.93 1.42
C ALA A 468 23.14 -1.09 0.40
N ILE A 469 22.86 -1.64 -0.78
CA ILE A 469 22.02 -1.00 -1.80
C ILE A 469 20.59 -0.82 -1.30
N LEU A 470 19.99 -1.83 -0.68
CA LEU A 470 18.67 -1.73 -0.07
C LEU A 470 18.61 -0.61 0.98
N ALA A 471 19.65 -0.49 1.80
CA ALA A 471 19.70 0.56 2.82
C ALA A 471 19.87 1.97 2.23
N LEU A 472 20.57 2.13 1.10
CA LEU A 472 20.85 3.45 0.51
C LEU A 472 19.83 3.91 -0.54
N THR A 473 18.95 3.01 -1.00
CA THR A 473 18.08 3.34 -2.11
C THR A 473 16.96 4.31 -1.74
N THR A 474 16.49 5.07 -2.73
CA THR A 474 15.38 6.02 -2.58
C THR A 474 14.10 5.62 -3.32
N SER A 475 14.16 4.58 -4.16
CA SER A 475 13.00 4.04 -4.89
C SER A 475 13.34 2.67 -5.49
N LEU A 476 12.35 1.93 -5.98
CA LEU A 476 12.59 0.67 -6.72
C LEU A 476 13.45 0.89 -7.98
N GLN A 477 13.28 2.04 -8.64
CA GLN A 477 14.04 2.40 -9.84
C GLN A 477 15.51 2.69 -9.50
N ASP A 478 15.77 3.50 -8.46
CA ASP A 478 17.13 3.75 -7.97
C ASP A 478 17.81 2.45 -7.48
N MET A 479 17.06 1.56 -6.82
CA MET A 479 17.58 0.25 -6.40
C MET A 479 18.00 -0.58 -7.62
N LYS A 480 17.16 -0.64 -8.66
CA LYS A 480 17.46 -1.35 -9.91
C LYS A 480 18.72 -0.80 -10.59
N GLU A 481 18.87 0.52 -10.64
CA GLU A 481 20.06 1.16 -11.22
C GLU A 481 21.34 0.85 -10.43
N ARG A 482 21.27 0.86 -9.10
CA ARG A 482 22.40 0.49 -8.23
C ARG A 482 22.76 -0.98 -8.38
N LEU A 483 21.77 -1.87 -8.41
CA LEU A 483 21.98 -3.29 -8.67
C LEU A 483 22.69 -3.51 -10.02
N GLY A 484 22.33 -2.74 -11.06
CA GLY A 484 22.96 -2.83 -12.37
C GLY A 484 24.45 -2.43 -12.38
N LYS A 485 24.85 -1.52 -11.49
CA LYS A 485 26.21 -0.99 -11.37
C LYS A 485 27.17 -1.85 -10.55
N MET A 486 26.67 -2.87 -9.84
CA MET A 486 27.52 -3.78 -9.05
C MET A 486 28.57 -4.44 -9.94
N VAL A 487 29.85 -4.28 -9.61
CA VAL A 487 30.97 -4.90 -10.30
C VAL A 487 31.23 -6.27 -9.69
N VAL A 488 31.22 -7.31 -10.50
CA VAL A 488 31.32 -8.71 -10.03
C VAL A 488 32.65 -9.38 -10.33
N ALA A 489 33.35 -8.90 -11.35
CA ALA A 489 34.64 -9.39 -11.83
C ALA A 489 35.22 -8.37 -12.84
N ASN A 490 36.43 -8.62 -13.32
CA ASN A 490 36.95 -8.01 -14.54
C ASN A 490 36.92 -9.01 -15.70
N ASP A 491 36.93 -8.49 -16.93
CA ASP A 491 37.21 -9.29 -18.11
C ASP A 491 38.72 -9.57 -18.26
N LYS A 492 39.09 -10.41 -19.23
CA LYS A 492 40.50 -10.73 -19.54
C LYS A 492 41.33 -9.53 -20.02
N LYS A 493 40.71 -8.38 -20.31
CA LYS A 493 41.39 -7.13 -20.66
C LYS A 493 41.51 -6.18 -19.47
N GLY A 494 40.96 -6.54 -18.31
CA GLY A 494 40.97 -5.74 -17.10
C GLY A 494 39.79 -4.78 -16.95
N GLU A 495 38.80 -4.83 -17.84
CA GLU A 495 37.63 -3.96 -17.79
C GLU A 495 36.56 -4.52 -16.83
N PRO A 496 35.88 -3.67 -16.05
CA PRO A 496 34.91 -4.13 -15.05
C PRO A 496 33.66 -4.75 -15.70
N VAL A 497 33.29 -5.93 -15.22
CA VAL A 497 32.05 -6.62 -15.58
C VAL A 497 31.00 -6.37 -14.50
N THR A 498 29.89 -5.78 -14.90
CA THR A 498 28.76 -5.43 -14.01
C THR A 498 27.63 -6.45 -14.04
N ALA A 499 26.77 -6.46 -13.03
CA ALA A 499 25.52 -7.24 -13.02
C ALA A 499 24.62 -6.92 -14.23
N GLU A 500 24.65 -5.69 -14.73
CA GLU A 500 23.94 -5.32 -15.95
C GLU A 500 24.56 -5.90 -17.21
N ASN A 501 25.88 -6.13 -17.27
CA ASN A 501 26.50 -6.86 -18.38
C ASN A 501 26.04 -8.32 -18.44
N LEU A 502 25.74 -8.92 -17.29
CA LEU A 502 25.19 -10.27 -17.17
C LEU A 502 23.71 -10.37 -17.54
N GLY A 503 23.00 -9.24 -17.67
CA GLY A 503 21.60 -9.22 -18.07
C GLY A 503 20.61 -9.58 -16.95
N VAL A 504 21.04 -9.61 -15.69
CA VAL A 504 20.22 -10.10 -14.56
C VAL A 504 19.59 -9.01 -13.70
N THR A 505 19.90 -7.73 -13.93
CA THR A 505 19.41 -6.59 -13.12
C THR A 505 17.90 -6.58 -12.92
N GLY A 506 17.12 -6.90 -13.96
CA GLY A 506 15.67 -6.99 -13.86
C GLY A 506 15.20 -8.10 -12.93
N ALA A 507 15.83 -9.28 -13.00
CA ALA A 507 15.51 -10.41 -12.13
C ALA A 507 15.86 -10.11 -10.66
N LEU A 508 17.00 -9.47 -10.42
CA LEU A 508 17.39 -9.00 -9.07
C LEU A 508 16.36 -8.02 -8.51
N ALA A 509 15.94 -7.03 -9.30
CA ALA A 509 14.94 -6.05 -8.87
C ALA A 509 13.58 -6.70 -8.57
N VAL A 510 13.16 -7.72 -9.33
CA VAL A 510 11.91 -8.47 -9.07
C VAL A 510 11.98 -9.24 -7.76
N LEU A 511 13.11 -9.90 -7.46
CA LEU A 511 13.31 -10.58 -6.18
C LEU A 511 13.25 -9.60 -4.99
N MET A 512 13.71 -8.37 -5.20
CA MET A 512 13.75 -7.31 -4.18
C MET A 512 12.48 -6.44 -4.12
N LYS A 513 11.46 -6.70 -4.96
CA LYS A 513 10.30 -5.80 -5.16
C LYS A 513 9.52 -5.48 -3.88
N ASP A 514 9.42 -6.45 -2.97
CA ASP A 514 8.72 -6.32 -1.69
C ASP A 514 9.70 -5.98 -0.57
N ALA A 515 10.94 -6.43 -0.71
CA ALA A 515 12.03 -6.14 0.22
C ALA A 515 12.39 -4.65 0.27
N VAL A 516 12.04 -3.84 -0.74
CA VAL A 516 12.30 -2.38 -0.77
C VAL A 516 11.38 -1.57 0.17
N LYS A 517 10.25 -2.15 0.60
CA LYS A 517 9.24 -1.48 1.41
C LYS A 517 9.59 -1.63 2.91
N PRO A 518 9.61 -0.57 3.74
CA PRO A 518 9.87 -0.71 5.18
C PRO A 518 8.82 -1.56 5.91
N THR A 519 9.24 -2.27 6.97
CA THR A 519 8.33 -3.05 7.82
C THR A 519 7.91 -2.23 9.04
N LEU A 520 6.62 -1.91 9.15
CA LEU A 520 5.99 -1.30 10.33
C LEU A 520 5.82 -2.35 11.44
N MET A 521 6.28 -2.01 12.64
CA MET A 521 6.05 -2.70 13.91
C MET A 521 5.78 -1.67 15.01
N GLN A 522 5.83 -2.09 16.28
CA GLN A 522 5.60 -1.19 17.41
C GLN A 522 6.45 -1.53 18.64
N THR A 523 6.58 -0.55 19.54
CA THR A 523 7.15 -0.75 20.88
C THR A 523 6.14 -1.39 21.83
N LEU A 524 6.59 -1.73 23.05
CA LEU A 524 5.73 -2.21 24.14
C LEU A 524 4.56 -1.25 24.45
N GLU A 525 4.74 0.06 24.27
CA GLU A 525 3.69 1.08 24.50
C GLU A 525 2.92 1.45 23.23
N GLY A 526 3.14 0.73 22.12
CA GLY A 526 2.41 0.96 20.87
C GLY A 526 2.88 2.19 20.07
N THR A 527 4.11 2.65 20.30
CA THR A 527 4.80 3.65 19.47
C THR A 527 5.25 3.01 18.16
N PRO A 528 5.08 3.65 16.98
CA PRO A 528 5.43 3.05 15.70
C PRO A 528 6.94 2.94 15.49
N VAL A 529 7.37 1.82 14.89
CA VAL A 529 8.78 1.54 14.58
C VAL A 529 8.89 0.98 13.17
N PHE A 530 9.87 1.47 12.40
CA PHE A 530 10.25 0.86 11.14
C PHE A 530 11.46 -0.02 11.35
N VAL A 531 11.39 -1.23 10.80
CA VAL A 531 12.48 -2.19 10.77
C VAL A 531 12.79 -2.45 9.31
N HIS A 532 13.95 -1.99 8.85
CA HIS A 532 14.28 -2.11 7.43
C HIS A 532 15.77 -1.99 7.13
N ALA A 533 16.25 -2.95 6.33
CA ALA A 533 17.67 -3.17 6.03
C ALA A 533 18.54 -3.38 7.27
N GLY A 534 19.74 -3.91 7.11
CA GLY A 534 20.64 -4.20 8.22
C GLY A 534 22.09 -4.42 7.79
N PRO A 535 22.70 -3.52 7.01
CA PRO A 535 24.08 -3.68 6.59
C PRO A 535 25.03 -3.67 7.77
N PHE A 536 26.18 -4.30 7.56
CA PHE A 536 27.33 -4.19 8.44
C PHE A 536 27.82 -2.75 8.57
N ALA A 537 28.47 -2.44 9.70
CA ALA A 537 28.97 -1.10 10.03
C ALA A 537 30.50 -0.96 9.83
N ASN A 538 31.16 -2.02 9.40
CA ASN A 538 32.61 -2.04 9.14
C ASN A 538 32.92 -2.03 7.63
N ILE A 539 32.24 -2.87 6.85
CA ILE A 539 32.37 -2.94 5.38
C ILE A 539 31.29 -2.15 4.64
N ALA A 540 30.32 -1.61 5.39
CA ALA A 540 29.24 -0.77 4.91
C ALA A 540 28.88 0.27 5.99
N HIS A 541 27.84 1.05 5.77
CA HIS A 541 27.53 2.26 6.56
C HIS A 541 26.75 2.00 7.87
N GLY A 542 26.24 0.79 8.10
CA GLY A 542 25.69 0.40 9.40
C GLY A 542 24.36 1.06 9.83
N ASN A 543 23.56 1.62 8.93
CA ASN A 543 22.27 2.26 9.24
C ASN A 543 21.07 1.47 8.70
N SER A 544 19.87 1.77 9.17
CA SER A 544 18.60 1.36 8.52
C SER A 544 18.43 2.07 7.18
N SER A 545 17.39 1.69 6.43
CA SER A 545 17.21 2.25 5.09
C SER A 545 16.82 3.73 5.07
N VAL A 546 17.36 4.46 4.09
CA VAL A 546 16.95 5.83 3.73
C VAL A 546 15.44 5.92 3.45
N LEU A 547 14.84 4.89 2.85
CA LEU A 547 13.40 4.85 2.58
C LEU A 547 12.55 4.87 3.86
N ALA A 548 12.92 4.08 4.87
CA ALA A 548 12.25 4.09 6.17
C ALA A 548 12.31 5.48 6.81
N ASP A 549 13.49 6.12 6.80
CA ASP A 549 13.68 7.46 7.37
C ASP A 549 12.85 8.51 6.63
N LYS A 550 12.86 8.49 5.29
CA LYS A 550 12.05 9.41 4.47
C LYS A 550 10.55 9.25 4.72
N ILE A 551 10.06 8.02 4.78
CA ILE A 551 8.64 7.75 5.05
C ILE A 551 8.28 8.21 6.46
N ALA A 552 9.11 7.89 7.46
CA ALA A 552 8.89 8.32 8.84
C ALA A 552 8.88 9.86 8.96
N LEU A 553 9.82 10.56 8.31
CA LEU A 553 9.91 12.02 8.35
C LEU A 553 8.66 12.69 7.77
N LYS A 554 8.12 12.14 6.68
CA LYS A 554 6.83 12.57 6.13
C LYS A 554 5.70 12.28 7.11
N LEU A 555 5.60 11.06 7.65
CA LEU A 555 4.51 10.66 8.54
C LEU A 555 4.43 11.49 9.82
N VAL A 556 5.57 11.76 10.47
CA VAL A 556 5.60 12.53 11.72
C VAL A 556 5.30 14.01 11.48
N GLY A 557 5.64 14.54 10.30
CA GLY A 557 5.48 15.94 9.89
C GLY A 557 6.38 16.92 10.66
N GLU A 558 6.38 18.19 10.26
CA GLU A 558 7.30 19.25 10.74
C GLU A 558 7.52 19.31 12.26
N LYS A 559 6.48 19.05 13.06
CA LYS A 559 6.54 19.12 14.53
C LYS A 559 6.98 17.81 15.19
N GLY A 560 7.06 16.73 14.43
CA GLY A 560 7.42 15.41 14.91
C GLY A 560 8.91 15.08 14.81
N PHE A 561 9.27 13.87 15.25
CA PHE A 561 10.65 13.41 15.36
C PHE A 561 10.82 11.99 14.79
N VAL A 562 11.92 11.73 14.11
CA VAL A 562 12.36 10.39 13.67
C VAL A 562 13.68 10.05 14.32
#